data_AF-A0A8K1CUT3-F1
#
_entry.id   AF-A0A8K1CUT3-F1
#
_cell.length_a   1.000
_cell.length_b   1.000
_cell.length_c   1.000
_cell.angle_alpha   90.00
_cell.angle_beta   90.00
_cell.angle_gamma   90.00
#
_symmetry.space_group_name_H-M   'P 1'
#
loop_
_entity.id
_entity.type
_entity.pdbx_description
1 polymer ?
#
loop_
_entity_poly.entity_id
_entity_poly.type
_entity_poly.pdbx_seq_one_letter_code
_entity_poly.pdbx_strand_id
1 'polypeptide(L)'
;MNSNNLPLVRAPPDALRHGFYSASEDVRPVHPVQQLQTMHRRNQFELKMATVEQVYGKAAAMRLRTEKAVMEQFGRLPGLPSSRIGLDTVTGADEELNFSDFLNDPNEHPEHNFRVHEAMEVKLSIF
;
A
#
# COMPACT_ATOMS: atom_id res chain seq x y z
N MET A 1 -5.29 -4.69 -15.84
CA MET A 1 -5.52 -3.39 -16.51
C MET A 1 -5.03 -3.54 -17.94
N ASN A 2 -5.85 -3.22 -18.94
CA ASN A 2 -5.50 -3.37 -20.34
C ASN A 2 -4.39 -2.35 -20.68
N SER A 3 -3.17 -2.84 -20.87
CA SER A 3 -1.91 -2.09 -20.98
C SER A 3 -1.64 -1.54 -22.40
N ASN A 4 -2.68 -1.30 -23.20
CA ASN A 4 -2.50 -0.88 -24.60
C ASN A 4 -2.83 0.60 -24.86
N ASN A 5 -3.26 1.35 -23.83
CA ASN A 5 -3.66 2.74 -23.97
C ASN A 5 -2.71 3.63 -23.15
N LEU A 6 -2.22 4.71 -23.77
CA LEU A 6 -1.43 5.74 -23.09
C LEU A 6 -2.22 6.33 -21.92
N PRO A 7 -1.63 6.44 -20.71
CA PRO A 7 -2.30 7.04 -19.57
C PRO A 7 -2.58 8.53 -19.82
N LEU A 8 -3.76 9.00 -19.42
CA LEU A 8 -4.12 10.42 -19.47
C LEU A 8 -3.39 11.15 -18.34
N VAL A 9 -2.36 11.93 -18.69
CA VAL A 9 -1.58 12.73 -17.74
C VAL A 9 -2.43 13.92 -17.28
N ARG A 10 -2.87 13.91 -16.01
CA ARG A 10 -3.72 14.97 -15.43
C ARG A 10 -2.94 16.17 -14.88
N ALA A 11 -1.64 16.01 -14.61
CA ALA A 11 -0.77 17.04 -14.07
C ALA A 11 0.65 16.88 -14.66
N PRO A 12 1.44 17.96 -14.76
CA PRO A 12 2.83 17.87 -15.22
C PRO A 12 3.62 16.87 -14.36
N PRO A 13 4.43 15.98 -14.96
CA PRO A 13 5.20 15.00 -14.20
C PRO A 13 6.28 15.69 -13.34
N ASP A 14 6.35 15.33 -12.06
CA ASP A 14 7.36 15.84 -11.12
C ASP A 14 8.70 15.13 -11.35
N ALA A 15 9.52 15.70 -12.23
CA ALA A 15 10.79 15.12 -12.63
C ALA A 15 11.87 15.16 -11.53
N LEU A 16 11.73 16.04 -10.54
CA LEU A 16 12.71 16.15 -9.45
C LEU A 16 12.53 15.03 -8.43
N ARG A 17 11.30 14.61 -8.18
CA ARG A 17 10.99 13.53 -7.23
C ARG A 17 10.93 12.15 -7.87
N HIS A 18 10.44 12.06 -9.10
CA HIS A 18 10.17 10.79 -9.77
C HIS A 18 11.10 10.51 -10.96
N GLY A 19 12.04 11.42 -11.24
CA GLY A 19 12.92 11.34 -12.40
C GLY A 19 12.20 11.66 -13.72
N PHE A 20 12.92 11.56 -14.83
CA PHE A 20 12.36 11.84 -16.15
C PHE A 20 11.28 10.82 -16.51
N TYR A 21 10.04 11.29 -16.61
CA TYR A 21 8.89 10.46 -16.93
C TYR A 21 8.59 10.47 -18.43
N SER A 22 8.30 9.30 -19.00
CA SER A 22 7.71 9.16 -20.34
C SER A 22 6.45 8.32 -20.27
N ALA A 23 5.33 8.86 -20.76
CA ALA A 23 4.05 8.13 -20.82
C ALA A 23 4.13 6.85 -21.68
N SER A 24 5.12 6.75 -22.57
CA SER A 24 5.37 5.53 -23.34
C SER A 24 5.90 4.38 -22.48
N GLU A 25 6.59 4.68 -21.37
CA GLU A 25 7.20 3.67 -20.50
C GLU A 25 6.14 2.88 -19.73
N ASP A 26 5.09 3.55 -19.25
CA ASP A 26 3.97 2.93 -18.53
C ASP A 26 3.19 1.92 -19.39
N VAL A 27 3.24 2.07 -20.71
CA VAL A 27 2.54 1.21 -21.69
C VAL A 27 3.40 0.01 -22.11
N ARG A 28 4.71 0.01 -21.77
CA ARG A 28 5.59 -1.09 -22.18
C ARG A 28 5.20 -2.39 -21.48
N PRO A 29 5.23 -3.52 -22.19
CA PRO A 29 4.98 -4.82 -21.57
C PRO A 29 6.06 -5.10 -20.53
N VAL A 30 5.62 -5.28 -19.29
CA VAL A 30 6.47 -5.61 -18.15
C VAL A 30 6.84 -7.10 -18.20
N HIS A 31 8.00 -7.45 -17.65
CA HIS A 31 8.41 -8.85 -17.54
C HIS A 31 7.35 -9.68 -16.78
N PRO A 32 6.97 -10.89 -17.24
CA PRO A 32 5.89 -11.66 -16.64
C PRO A 32 6.14 -12.00 -15.16
N VAL A 33 7.39 -12.24 -14.77
CA VAL A 33 7.73 -12.48 -13.35
C VAL A 33 7.54 -11.22 -12.51
N GLN A 34 7.87 -10.04 -13.03
CA GLN A 34 7.64 -8.80 -12.31
C GLN A 34 6.13 -8.59 -12.12
N GLN A 35 5.33 -8.84 -13.16
CA GLN A 35 3.87 -8.79 -13.04
C GLN A 35 3.37 -9.76 -11.97
N LEU A 36 3.85 -11.01 -11.96
CA LEU A 36 3.48 -12.00 -10.95
C LEU A 36 3.85 -11.55 -9.55
N GLN A 37 5.06 -11.01 -9.34
CA GLN A 37 5.51 -10.51 -8.04
C GLN A 37 4.67 -9.33 -7.56
N THR A 38 4.36 -8.37 -8.43
CA THR A 38 3.50 -7.23 -8.09
C THR A 38 2.09 -7.68 -7.72
N MET A 39 1.52 -8.62 -8.49
CA MET A 39 0.18 -9.17 -8.22
C MET A 39 0.17 -10.00 -6.94
N HIS A 40 1.23 -10.78 -6.69
CA HIS A 40 1.37 -11.56 -5.47
C HIS A 40 1.37 -10.64 -4.25
N ARG A 41 2.23 -9.61 -4.23
CA ARG A 41 2.29 -8.62 -3.14
C ARG A 41 0.92 -7.97 -2.88
N ARG A 42 0.16 -7.65 -3.93
CA ARG A 42 -1.17 -7.04 -3.80
C ARG A 42 -2.23 -8.01 -3.26
N ASN A 43 -2.15 -9.28 -3.65
CA ASN A 43 -3.21 -10.26 -3.42
C ASN A 43 -2.89 -11.27 -2.31
N GLN A 44 -1.71 -11.18 -1.68
CA GLN A 44 -1.27 -12.11 -0.63
C GLN A 44 -2.32 -12.30 0.47
N PHE A 45 -2.91 -11.20 0.98
CA PHE A 45 -3.94 -11.29 2.01
C PHE A 45 -5.18 -12.06 1.52
N GLU A 46 -5.69 -11.78 0.32
CA GLU A 46 -6.87 -12.48 -0.21
C GLU A 46 -6.59 -13.95 -0.51
N LEU A 47 -5.36 -14.28 -0.92
CA LEU A 47 -4.93 -15.68 -1.07
C LEU A 47 -4.92 -16.40 0.28
N LYS A 48 -4.40 -15.76 1.35
CA LYS A 48 -4.47 -16.29 2.72
C LYS A 48 -5.92 -16.42 3.21
N MET A 49 -6.80 -15.48 2.88
CA MET A 49 -8.22 -15.60 3.26
C MET A 49 -8.92 -16.72 2.51
N ALA A 50 -8.60 -16.94 1.23
CA ALA A 50 -9.15 -18.04 0.45
C ALA A 50 -8.74 -19.41 1.02
N THR A 51 -7.51 -19.56 1.53
CA THR A 51 -7.09 -20.80 2.19
C THR A 51 -7.81 -20.97 3.54
N VAL A 52 -7.97 -19.91 4.33
CA VAL A 52 -8.75 -19.95 5.58
C VAL A 52 -10.21 -20.35 5.31
N GLU A 53 -10.82 -19.83 4.25
CA GLU A 53 -12.19 -20.22 3.86
C GLU A 53 -12.31 -21.71 3.55
N GLN A 54 -11.30 -22.28 2.87
CA GLN A 54 -11.28 -23.69 2.52
C GLN A 54 -11.05 -24.60 3.74
N VAL A 55 -10.19 -24.20 4.67
CA VAL A 55 -9.79 -25.02 5.82
C VAL A 55 -10.75 -24.87 6.99
N TYR A 56 -11.10 -23.62 7.34
CA TYR A 56 -11.85 -23.28 8.55
C TYR A 56 -13.27 -22.78 8.26
N GLY A 57 -13.63 -22.63 6.98
CA GLY A 57 -14.95 -22.18 6.54
C GLY A 57 -15.07 -20.66 6.41
N LYS A 58 -16.16 -20.25 5.76
CA LYS A 58 -16.42 -18.83 5.42
C LYS A 58 -16.53 -17.90 6.62
N ALA A 59 -17.08 -18.39 7.74
CA ALA A 59 -17.26 -17.58 8.94
C ALA A 59 -15.92 -17.14 9.55
N ALA A 60 -14.92 -18.03 9.56
CA ALA A 60 -13.58 -17.73 10.07
C ALA A 60 -12.90 -16.63 9.23
N ALA A 61 -12.93 -16.76 7.91
CA ALA A 61 -12.37 -15.74 7.03
C ALA A 61 -13.11 -14.40 7.10
N MET A 62 -14.45 -14.43 7.20
CA MET A 62 -15.24 -13.21 7.40
C MET A 62 -14.84 -12.49 8.69
N ARG A 63 -14.64 -13.23 9.78
CA ARG A 63 -14.16 -12.68 11.05
C ARG A 63 -12.79 -12.01 10.89
N LEU A 64 -11.81 -12.67 10.27
CA LEU A 64 -10.49 -12.07 10.05
C LEU A 64 -10.55 -10.82 9.17
N ARG A 65 -11.40 -10.80 8.13
CA ARG A 65 -11.64 -9.60 7.33
C ARG A 65 -12.26 -8.48 8.15
N THR A 66 -13.18 -8.78 9.07
CA THR A 66 -13.76 -7.77 9.97
C THR A 66 -12.72 -7.25 10.97
N GLU A 67 -11.90 -8.13 11.55
CA GLU A 67 -10.83 -7.72 12.47
C GLU A 67 -9.83 -6.80 11.78
N LYS A 68 -9.39 -7.15 10.57
CA LYS A 68 -8.56 -6.28 9.72
C LYS A 68 -9.22 -4.92 9.50
N ALA A 69 -10.48 -4.89 9.04
CA ALA A 69 -11.18 -3.64 8.74
C ALA A 69 -11.34 -2.74 9.97
N VAL A 70 -11.54 -3.33 11.15
CA VAL A 70 -11.59 -2.60 12.43
C VAL A 70 -10.20 -2.03 12.77
N MET A 71 -9.14 -2.83 12.63
CA MET A 71 -7.77 -2.38 12.92
C MET A 71 -7.26 -1.31 11.97
N GLU A 72 -7.69 -1.31 10.70
CA GLU A 72 -7.36 -0.27 9.72
C GLU A 72 -7.89 1.11 10.09
N GLN A 73 -8.99 1.18 10.86
CA GLN A 73 -9.59 2.45 11.27
C GLN A 73 -8.78 3.17 12.36
N PHE A 74 -8.02 2.42 13.16
CA PHE A 74 -7.25 2.97 14.25
C PHE A 74 -5.87 3.47 13.78
N GLY A 75 -5.60 4.74 14.02
CA GLY A 75 -4.33 5.36 13.72
C GLY A 75 -4.25 6.76 14.31
N ARG A 76 -3.04 7.32 14.39
CA ARG A 76 -2.85 8.73 14.74
C ARG A 76 -3.36 9.62 13.61
N LEU A 77 -3.30 10.94 13.82
CA LEU A 77 -3.62 11.92 12.79
C LEU A 77 -2.81 11.63 11.51
N PRO A 78 -3.34 12.01 10.32
CA PRO A 78 -2.62 11.84 9.05
C PRO A 78 -1.18 12.30 9.18
N GLY A 79 -0.25 11.47 8.68
CA GLY A 79 1.22 11.66 8.69
C GLY A 79 1.93 11.71 10.03
N LEU A 80 1.26 11.47 11.16
CA LEU A 80 1.97 11.02 12.36
C LEU A 80 2.22 9.51 12.27
N PRO A 81 3.43 9.04 12.62
CA PRO A 81 3.74 7.62 12.57
C PRO A 81 2.87 6.82 13.54
N SER A 82 2.29 5.76 13.03
CA SER A 82 1.47 4.81 13.79
C SER A 82 2.05 3.42 13.58
N SER A 83 2.41 2.73 14.66
CA SER A 83 3.04 1.41 14.57
C SER A 83 2.09 0.30 14.12
N ARG A 84 0.76 0.52 14.12
CA ARG A 84 -0.29 -0.38 13.61
C ARG A 84 -0.14 -1.89 13.94
N ILE A 85 0.47 -2.21 15.08
CA ILE A 85 0.85 -3.59 15.44
C ILE A 85 -0.28 -4.62 15.31
N GLY A 86 -1.51 -4.27 15.69
CA GLY A 86 -2.65 -5.18 15.54
C GLY A 86 -2.94 -5.53 14.08
N LEU A 87 -2.90 -4.54 13.19
CA LEU A 87 -3.09 -4.74 11.74
C LEU A 87 -1.96 -5.61 11.17
N ASP A 88 -0.73 -5.37 11.63
CA ASP A 88 0.44 -6.12 11.19
C ASP A 88 0.31 -7.59 11.61
N THR A 89 -0.10 -7.87 12.84
CA THR A 89 -0.36 -9.24 13.32
C THR A 89 -1.50 -9.92 12.55
N VAL A 90 -2.60 -9.23 12.22
CA VAL A 90 -3.70 -9.84 11.44
C VAL A 90 -3.29 -10.10 9.98
N THR A 91 -2.40 -9.30 9.43
CA THR A 91 -1.88 -9.50 8.06
C THR A 91 -0.69 -10.45 8.00
N GLY A 92 -0.06 -10.72 9.15
CA GLY A 92 1.17 -11.49 9.31
C GLY A 92 2.40 -10.75 8.77
N ALA A 93 2.37 -9.41 8.79
CA ALA A 93 3.49 -8.58 8.36
C ALA A 93 4.60 -8.49 9.42
N ASP A 94 4.26 -8.77 10.68
CA ASP A 94 5.18 -8.83 11.82
C ASP A 94 6.15 -10.02 11.78
N GLU A 95 5.88 -11.02 10.93
CA GLU A 95 6.73 -12.21 10.74
C GLU A 95 7.80 -12.02 9.64
N GLU A 96 7.65 -11.02 8.78
CA GLU A 96 8.51 -10.78 7.62
C GLU A 96 9.34 -9.50 7.81
N LEU A 97 10.63 -9.53 7.42
CA LEU A 97 11.52 -8.37 7.50
C LEU A 97 11.79 -7.83 6.09
N ASN A 98 11.43 -6.57 5.85
CA ASN A 98 11.61 -5.89 4.59
C ASN A 98 12.80 -4.92 4.61
N PHE A 99 13.29 -4.56 3.42
CA PHE A 99 14.37 -3.57 3.26
C PHE A 99 13.99 -2.20 3.84
N SER A 100 12.70 -1.85 3.81
CA SER A 100 12.17 -0.61 4.37
C SER A 100 12.39 -0.48 5.86
N ASP A 101 12.47 -1.61 6.56
CA ASP A 101 12.42 -1.65 8.02
C ASP A 101 13.77 -1.25 8.63
N PHE A 102 14.86 -1.29 7.84
CA PHE A 102 16.20 -0.95 8.31
C PHE A 102 17.02 -0.02 7.41
N LEU A 103 16.72 0.11 6.11
CA LEU A 103 17.48 1.01 5.21
C LEU A 103 16.79 2.36 4.97
N ASN A 104 15.49 2.46 5.17
CA ASN A 104 14.72 3.64 4.79
C ASN A 104 13.51 3.84 5.71
N ASP A 105 13.75 3.98 7.02
CA ASP A 105 12.69 4.34 7.96
C ASP A 105 12.14 5.72 7.56
N PRO A 106 10.85 5.83 7.18
CA PRO A 106 10.24 7.10 6.81
C PRO A 106 10.37 8.18 7.91
N ASN A 107 10.50 7.77 9.18
CA ASN A 107 10.63 8.69 10.32
C ASN A 107 12.03 9.29 10.46
N GLU A 108 13.05 8.62 9.93
CA GLU A 108 14.44 9.05 10.01
C GLU A 108 14.87 9.84 8.76
N HIS A 109 14.04 9.88 7.73
CA HIS A 109 14.37 10.55 6.47
C HIS A 109 14.36 12.08 6.65
N PRO A 110 15.47 12.80 6.38
CA PRO A 110 15.60 14.24 6.67
C PRO A 110 14.66 15.12 5.84
N GLU A 111 14.20 14.63 4.69
CA GLU A 111 13.23 15.34 3.84
C GLU A 111 11.77 15.08 4.23
N HIS A 112 11.50 14.23 5.23
CA HIS A 112 10.15 13.92 5.70
C HIS A 112 9.61 15.03 6.62
N ASN A 113 9.35 16.20 6.04
CA ASN A 113 8.67 17.29 6.73
C ASN A 113 7.17 17.22 6.46
N PHE A 114 6.40 16.72 7.44
CA PHE A 114 4.96 16.57 7.29
C PHE A 114 4.18 17.65 8.04
N ARG A 115 3.23 18.29 7.36
CA ARG A 115 2.30 19.25 7.98
C ARG A 115 0.96 18.56 8.26
N VAL A 116 0.68 18.30 9.54
CA VAL A 116 -0.54 17.63 9.99
C VAL A 116 -1.81 18.31 9.48
N HIS A 117 -1.80 19.65 9.44
CA HIS A 117 -2.93 20.44 8.95
C HIS A 117 -3.24 20.15 7.48
N GLU A 118 -2.23 20.19 6.61
CA GLU A 118 -2.38 20.00 5.15
C GLU A 118 -2.94 18.61 4.83
N ALA A 119 -2.45 17.58 5.50
CA ALA A 119 -2.98 16.24 5.27
C ALA A 119 -4.34 15.97 5.89
N MET A 120 -4.71 16.69 6.96
CA MET A 120 -6.08 16.67 7.45
C MET A 120 -7.03 17.31 6.43
N GLU A 121 -6.62 18.40 5.79
CA GLU A 121 -7.41 19.05 4.73
C GLU A 121 -7.68 18.10 3.56
N VAL A 122 -6.65 17.40 3.08
CA VAL A 122 -6.78 16.37 2.03
C VAL A 122 -7.69 15.22 2.49
N LYS A 123 -7.53 14.72 3.72
CA LYS A 123 -8.37 13.63 4.25
C LYS A 123 -9.85 14.02 4.38
N LEU A 124 -10.13 15.27 4.73
CA LEU A 124 -11.49 15.82 4.84
C LEU A 124 -12.03 16.34 3.51
N SER A 125 -11.23 16.31 2.43
CA SER A 125 -11.61 16.82 1.11
C SER A 125 -12.05 18.29 1.13
N ILE A 126 -11.39 19.10 1.96
CA ILE A 126 -11.64 20.55 2.06
C ILE A 126 -10.63 21.38 1.24
N PHE A 127 -9.69 20.72 0.56
CA PHE A 127 -8.79 21.24 -0.46
C PHE A 127 -8.62 20.22 -1.59
#